data_AF-A0A4P7HMH8-F1
#
_entry.id   AF-A0A4P7HMH8-F1
#
_cell.length_a   1.000
_cell.length_b   1.000
_cell.length_c   1.000
_cell.angle_alpha   90.00
_cell.angle_beta   90.00
_cell.angle_gamma   90.00
#
_symmetry.space_group_name_H-M   'P 1'
#
loop_
_entity.id
_entity.type
_entity.pdbx_description
1 polymer ?
#
loop_
_entity_poly.entity_id
_entity_poly.type
_entity_poly.pdbx_seq_one_letter_code
_entity_poly.pdbx_strand_id
1 'polypeptide(L)' 'MPVFTIVMGAAPHMKLCESGREFLAAGPHMAFDSHDSAYAYVLAHTENEPLKGLRATIIEVLSLENDPT' A
#
# COMPACT_ATOMS: atom_id res chain seq x y z
N MET A 1 -13.38 -5.88 -8.11
CA MET A 1 -13.06 -6.48 -6.80
C MET A 1 -12.27 -5.44 -6.02
N PRO A 2 -12.51 -5.25 -4.72
CA PRO A 2 -11.71 -4.33 -3.92
C PRO A 2 -10.26 -4.81 -3.88
N VAL A 3 -9.31 -3.87 -3.93
CA VAL A 3 -7.89 -4.17 -3.77
C VAL A 3 -7.36 -3.38 -2.59
N PHE A 4 -6.50 -4.01 -1.80
CA PHE A 4 -5.91 -3.39 -0.61
C PHE A 4 -4.50 -2.91 -0.93
N THR A 5 -4.10 -1.76 -0.41
CA THR A 5 -2.73 -1.25 -0.57
C THR A 5 -2.20 -0.70 0.75
N ILE A 6 -0.88 -0.66 0.87
CA ILE A 6 -0.18 -0.15 2.04
C ILE A 6 0.22 1.29 1.77
N VAL A 7 -0.16 2.19 2.67
CA VAL A 7 0.20 3.61 2.62
C VAL A 7 1.03 4.03 3.82
N MET A 8 1.79 5.10 3.63
CA MET A 8 2.56 5.69 4.71
C MET A 8 1.60 6.40 5.68
N GLY A 9 1.63 6.04 6.96
CA GLY A 9 0.68 6.56 7.95
C GLY A 9 0.77 8.08 8.16
N ALA A 10 1.97 8.67 8.00
CA ALA A 10 2.17 10.12 8.06
C ALA A 10 1.80 10.83 6.74
N ALA A 11 1.76 10.11 5.62
CA ALA A 11 1.48 10.64 4.30
C ALA A 11 0.61 9.64 3.50
N PRO A 12 -0.71 9.58 3.74
CA PRO A 12 -1.58 8.54 3.18
C PRO A 12 -1.70 8.55 1.64
N HIS A 13 -1.28 9.63 0.99
CA HIS A 13 -1.18 9.71 -0.46
C HIS A 13 0.03 8.97 -1.04
N MET A 14 1.02 8.64 -0.21
CA MET A 14 2.17 7.84 -0.60
C MET A 14 1.86 6.35 -0.39
N LYS A 15 1.87 5.59 -1.48
CA LYS A 15 1.56 4.15 -1.51
C LYS A 15 2.83 3.34 -1.70
N LEU A 16 2.90 2.16 -1.09
CA LEU A 16 4.00 1.23 -1.28
C LEU A 16 4.05 0.83 -2.76
N CYS A 17 5.19 1.08 -3.42
CA CYS A 17 5.34 0.76 -4.83
C CYS A 17 5.25 -0.75 -5.06
N GLU A 18 4.97 -1.17 -6.29
CA GLU A 18 4.84 -2.59 -6.66
C GLU A 18 6.06 -3.43 -6.26
N SER A 19 7.27 -2.86 -6.31
CA SER A 19 8.50 -3.55 -5.90
C SER A 19 8.68 -3.70 -4.38
N GLY A 20 7.87 -3.01 -3.58
CA GLY A 20 7.94 -3.03 -2.12
C GLY A 20 9.13 -2.28 -1.53
N ARG A 21 9.92 -1.55 -2.33
CA ARG A 21 11.18 -0.92 -1.91
C ARG A 21 11.06 0.55 -1.50
N GLU A 22 10.01 1.23 -1.92
CA GLU A 22 9.80 2.64 -1.65
C GLU A 22 8.31 2.99 -1.63
N PHE A 23 7.99 4.19 -1.17
CA PHE A 23 6.64 4.75 -1.25
C PHE A 23 6.59 5.83 -2.33
N LEU A 24 5.59 5.77 -3.20
CA LEU A 24 5.40 6.69 -4.33
C LEU A 24 4.02 7.34 -4.28
N ALA A 25 3.91 8.58 -4.75
CA ALA A 25 2.64 9.31 -4.84
C ALA A 25 1.81 8.91 -6.08
N ALA A 26 2.44 8.37 -7.12
CA ALA A 26 1.81 7.97 -8.37
C ALA A 26 2.52 6.76 -8.97
N GLY A 27 1.82 6.03 -9.85
CA GLY A 27 2.32 4.83 -10.52
C GLY A 27 1.79 3.51 -9.94
N PRO A 28 2.33 2.37 -10.40
CA PRO A 28 1.92 1.05 -9.93
C PRO A 28 2.30 0.87 -8.46
N HIS A 29 1.36 0.37 -7.69
CA HIS A 29 1.48 0.14 -6.26
C HIS A 29 1.21 -1.32 -5.96
N MET A 30 1.78 -1.79 -4.86
CA MET A 30 1.52 -3.14 -4.38
C MET A 30 0.05 -3.26 -4.01
N ALA A 31 -0.62 -4.23 -4.63
CA ALA A 31 -2.03 -4.52 -4.47
C ALA A 31 -2.20 -5.92 -3.87
N PHE A 32 -3.12 -6.02 -2.92
CA PHE A 32 -3.46 -7.23 -2.20
C PHE A 32 -4.93 -7.55 -2.41
N ASP A 33 -5.28 -8.83 -2.45
CA ASP A 33 -6.66 -9.30 -2.63
C ASP A 33 -7.51 -9.20 -1.34
N SER A 34 -6.85 -8.98 -0.21
CA SER A 34 -7.45 -9.02 1.12
C SER A 34 -6.68 -8.13 2.10
N HIS A 35 -7.37 -7.61 3.11
CA HIS A 35 -6.72 -6.86 4.19
C HIS A 35 -5.70 -7.72 4.96
N ASP A 36 -6.04 -8.99 5.21
CA ASP A 36 -5.18 -9.92 5.97
C ASP A 36 -3.86 -10.22 5.26
N SER A 37 -3.87 -10.36 3.93
CA SER A 37 -2.62 -10.56 3.17
C SER A 37 -1.73 -9.31 3.18
N ALA A 38 -2.32 -8.12 3.09
CA ALA A 38 -1.60 -6.85 3.24
C ALA A 38 -1.02 -6.71 4.66
N TYR A 39 -1.76 -7.12 5.69
CA TYR A 39 -1.31 -7.10 7.07
C TYR A 39 -0.17 -8.08 7.33
N ALA A 40 -0.29 -9.31 6.82
CA ALA A 40 0.79 -10.30 6.89
C ALA A 40 2.08 -9.78 6.22
N TYR A 41 1.96 -9.08 5.08
CA TYR A 41 3.09 -8.46 4.42
C TYR A 41 3.77 -7.41 5.31
N VAL A 42 3.01 -6.51 5.94
CA VAL A 42 3.56 -5.48 6.84
C VAL A 42 4.32 -6.11 8.00
N LEU A 43 3.75 -7.12 8.65
CA LEU A 43 4.40 -7.81 9.77
C LEU A 43 5.71 -8.48 9.35
N ALA A 44 5.76 -9.11 8.18
CA ALA A 44 6.95 -9.77 7.67
C ALA A 44 8.09 -8.81 7.31
N HIS A 45 7.77 -7.52 7.08
CA HIS A 45 8.73 -6.53 6.57
C HIS A 45 8.93 -5.33 7.49
N THR A 46 8.38 -5.34 8.72
CA THR A 46 8.44 -4.20 9.65
C THR A 46 9.86 -3.81 10.09
N GLU A 47 10.85 -4.69 9.89
CA GLU A 47 12.27 -4.42 10.20
C GLU A 47 13.10 -4.01 8.96
N ASN A 48 12.48 -4.05 7.77
CA ASN A 48 13.11 -3.78 6.49
C ASN A 48 12.66 -2.41 5.94
N GLU A 49 13.55 -1.71 5.24
CA GLU A 49 13.13 -0.55 4.45
C GLU A 49 12.14 -0.98 3.36
N PRO A 50 11.12 -0.18 3.04
CA PRO A 50 10.84 1.16 3.57
C PRO A 50 9.96 1.17 4.83
N LEU A 51 9.51 0.01 5.32
CA LEU A 51 8.54 -0.09 6.44
C LEU A 51 9.19 0.08 7.83
N LYS A 52 10.51 -0.07 7.92
CA LYS A 52 11.27 0.04 9.15
C LYS A 52 11.02 1.36 9.88
N GLY A 53 10.46 1.26 11.08
CA GLY A 53 10.18 2.42 11.93
C GLY A 53 9.04 3.32 11.43
N LEU A 54 8.34 2.93 10.37
CA LEU A 54 7.17 3.65 9.86
C LEU A 54 5.87 3.03 10.36
N ARG A 55 4.87 3.89 10.58
CA ARG A 55 3.49 3.44 10.72
C ARG A 55 2.94 3.15 9.32
N ALA A 56 2.66 1.90 9.01
CA ALA A 56 1.92 1.50 7.82
C ALA A 56 0.42 1.56 8.08
N THR A 57 -0.35 1.99 7.08
CA THR A 57 -1.81 1.92 7.08
C THR A 57 -2.25 1.11 5.88
N ILE A 58 -3.23 0.21 6.05
CA ILE A 58 -3.81 -0.56 4.94
C ILE A 58 -5.11 0.14 4.55
N ILE A 59 -5.27 0.46 3.27
CA ILE A 59 -6.49 1.06 2.73
C ILE A 59 -7.12 0.14 1.70
N GLU A 60 -8.45 0.08 1.72
CA GLU A 60 -9.22 -0.51 0.64
C GLU A 60 -9.35 0.52 -0.48
N VAL A 61 -8.82 0.18 -1.64
CA VAL A 61 -9.01 0.94 -2.88
C VAL A 61 -10.22 0.35 -3.57
N LEU A 62 -11.33 1.04 -3.42
CA LEU A 62 -12.47 0.86 -4.29
C LEU A 62 -12.07 1.48 -5.64
N SER A 63 -11.77 0.64 -6.62
CA SER A 63 -11.65 1.13 -8.00
C SER A 63 -13.00 1.75 -8.38
N LEU A 64 -13.07 3.09 -8.37
CA LEU A 64 -13.99 3.78 -9.25
C LEU A 64 -13.53 3.38 -10.66
N GLU A 65 -14.38 2.66 -11.38
CA GLU A 65 -14.20 2.46 -12.81
C GLU A 65 -13.96 3.85 -13.42
N ASN A 66 -12.79 4.02 -14.06
CA ASN A 66 -12.35 5.16 -14.87
C ASN A 66 -13.23 6.42 -14.74
N ASP A 67 -12.74 7.47 -14.09
CA ASP A 67 -13.16 8.82 -14.47
C ASP A 67 -12.63 9.05 -15.90
N PRO A 68 -13.47 9.04 -16.94
CA PRO A 68 -13.04 9.36 -18.28
C PRO A 68 -13.08 10.89 -18.40
N THR A 69 -11.89 11.50 -18.35
CA THR A 69 -11.54 12.85 -18.85
C THR A 69 -12.28 14.06 -18.28
#